data_AF-A0A965SUN6-F1
#
_entry.id   AF-A0A965SUN6-F1
#
_cell.length_a   1.000
_cell.length_b   1.000
_cell.length_c   1.000
_cell.angle_alpha   90.00
_cell.angle_beta   90.00
_cell.angle_gamma   90.00
#
_symmetry.space_group_name_H-M   'P 1'
#
loop_
_entity.id
_entity.type
_entity.pdbx_description
1 polymer ?
#
loop_
_entity_poly.entity_id
_entity_poly.type
_entity_poly.pdbx_seq_one_letter_code
_entity_poly.pdbx_strand_id
1 'polypeptide(L)'
;WAEETNRSLFLCDVRTEPEFLEKTLPGAQHAPGGQLIQATDQFVGVRNARIVLFDSDGIRANTTASWLKQMGHDVCVLEDGLESSLDLSSNPITPIQLPLIECDELMNSISRGCAFVLDLRPSMQFRQGSIPGSHWSIRPNLSRDLKNISPEKILVVVSDDPAINYCAAIEFLRLGITAKFLSGGLMAWQKAGHSLEKSPKVPSDSECIDFLFFVHDRHDGNKESAARYLEWETGLIAQLDQQELATFCILQ
;
A
#
# COMPACT_ATOMS: atom_id res chain seq x y z
N TRP A 1 3.82 17.93 22.28
CA TRP A 1 3.37 17.41 20.97
C TRP A 1 2.59 16.11 21.09
N ALA A 2 3.15 15.04 21.67
CA ALA A 2 2.46 13.75 21.79
C ALA A 2 1.17 13.79 22.65
N GLU A 3 1.16 14.60 23.71
CA GLU A 3 -0.02 14.76 24.59
C GLU A 3 -1.14 15.61 23.96
N GLU A 4 -0.88 16.30 22.84
CA GLU A 4 -1.85 17.20 22.20
C GLU A 4 -2.71 16.43 21.20
N THR A 5 -3.84 15.88 21.68
CA THR A 5 -4.72 14.99 20.89
C THR A 5 -5.54 15.67 19.80
N ASN A 6 -5.43 17.00 19.63
CA ASN A 6 -6.12 17.76 18.59
C ASN A 6 -5.29 17.96 17.31
N ARG A 7 -4.07 17.40 17.25
CA ARG A 7 -3.18 17.42 16.10
C ARG A 7 -2.66 16.02 15.83
N SER A 8 -2.46 15.70 14.55
CA SER A 8 -1.78 14.46 14.15
C SER A 8 -0.27 14.61 14.31
N LEU A 9 0.37 13.57 14.84
CA LEU A 9 1.82 13.46 15.03
C LEU A 9 2.31 12.19 14.32
N PHE A 10 3.32 12.35 13.47
CA PHE A 10 3.98 11.25 12.77
C PHE A 10 5.44 11.19 13.21
N LEU A 11 5.87 10.03 13.70
CA LEU A 11 7.25 9.74 14.05
C LEU A 11 7.86 8.89 12.93
N CYS A 12 8.87 9.43 12.24
CA CYS A 12 9.41 8.86 11.02
C CYS A 12 10.89 8.53 11.19
N ASP A 13 11.24 7.26 11.03
CA ASP A 13 12.61 6.78 10.94
C ASP A 13 13.10 6.92 9.50
N VAL A 14 14.04 7.83 9.26
CA VAL A 14 14.47 8.16 7.89
C VAL A 14 15.63 7.31 7.37
N ARG A 15 16.01 6.28 8.13
CA ARG A 15 17.14 5.39 7.84
C ARG A 15 16.76 4.29 6.85
N THR A 16 17.71 3.43 6.53
CA THR A 16 17.48 2.30 5.63
C THR A 16 16.59 1.23 6.26
N GLU A 17 15.97 0.39 5.44
CA GLU A 17 15.13 -0.73 5.92
C GLU A 17 15.88 -1.67 6.86
N PRO A 18 17.13 -2.12 6.58
CA PRO A 18 17.87 -2.95 7.52
C PRO A 18 18.07 -2.31 8.90
N GLU A 19 18.38 -1.00 8.94
CA GLU A 19 18.57 -0.26 10.20
C GLU A 19 17.25 -0.13 10.99
N PHE A 20 16.13 0.09 10.30
CA PHE A 20 14.79 0.16 10.92
C PHE A 20 14.40 -1.19 11.53
N LEU A 21 14.61 -2.28 10.79
CA LEU A 21 14.29 -3.64 11.23
C LEU A 21 15.19 -4.11 12.38
N GLU A 22 16.44 -3.64 12.44
CA GLU A 22 17.36 -3.95 13.54
C GLU A 22 16.91 -3.32 14.86
N LYS A 23 16.59 -2.02 14.85
CA LYS A 23 16.09 -1.28 16.00
C LYS A 23 15.46 0.02 15.53
N THR A 24 14.24 0.33 15.97
CA THR A 24 13.59 1.63 15.77
C THR A 24 12.88 2.08 17.06
N LEU A 25 12.39 3.32 17.10
CA LEU A 25 11.62 3.83 18.24
C LEU A 25 10.19 3.26 18.22
N PRO A 26 9.60 2.93 19.39
CA PRO A 26 8.22 2.44 19.45
C PRO A 26 7.21 3.43 18.83
N GLY A 27 6.38 2.94 17.92
CA GLY A 27 5.40 3.75 17.19
C GLY A 27 5.96 4.53 15.99
N ALA A 28 7.26 4.41 15.71
CA ALA A 28 7.83 4.97 14.48
C ALA A 28 7.39 4.19 13.24
N GLN A 29 7.15 4.92 12.14
CA GLN A 29 7.05 4.33 10.80
C GLN A 29 8.40 4.40 10.08
N HIS A 30 8.66 3.42 9.22
CA HIS A 30 9.80 3.46 8.32
C HIS A 30 9.50 4.40 7.15
N ALA A 31 10.27 5.49 7.02
CA ALA A 31 10.08 6.48 5.99
C ALA A 31 11.44 7.00 5.47
N PRO A 32 12.15 6.22 4.63
CA PRO A 32 13.47 6.57 4.13
C PRO A 32 13.52 8.00 3.58
N GLY A 33 14.53 8.77 3.97
CA GLY A 33 14.54 10.23 3.76
C GLY A 33 14.28 10.66 2.30
N GLY A 34 14.90 10.01 1.33
CA GLY A 34 14.69 10.32 -0.09
C GLY A 34 13.25 10.05 -0.56
N GLN A 35 12.68 8.91 -0.15
CA GLN A 35 11.29 8.55 -0.46
C GLN A 35 10.30 9.46 0.27
N LEU A 36 10.59 9.84 1.51
CA LEU A 36 9.75 10.76 2.27
C LEU A 36 9.69 12.15 1.62
N ILE A 37 10.79 12.64 1.03
CA ILE A 37 10.80 13.90 0.28
C ILE A 37 10.02 13.77 -1.03
N GLN A 38 10.23 12.68 -1.77
CA GLN A 38 9.60 12.44 -3.07
C GLN A 38 8.08 12.18 -2.99
N ALA A 39 7.64 11.50 -1.94
CA ALA A 39 6.27 10.98 -1.82
C ALA A 39 5.73 11.19 -0.39
N THR A 40 5.85 12.41 0.12
CA THR A 40 5.48 12.74 1.52
C THR A 40 4.04 12.33 1.85
N ASP A 41 3.13 12.46 0.88
CA ASP A 41 1.72 12.08 0.98
C ASP A 41 1.48 10.58 1.24
N GLN A 42 2.42 9.71 0.85
CA GLN A 42 2.33 8.27 1.13
C GLN A 42 2.63 7.93 2.59
N PHE A 43 3.37 8.78 3.29
CA PHE A 43 3.76 8.58 4.70
C PHE A 43 2.96 9.47 5.67
N VAL A 44 2.51 10.64 5.20
CA VAL A 44 1.84 11.66 6.00
C VAL A 44 0.55 12.08 5.30
N GLY A 45 -0.52 11.32 5.55
CA GLY A 45 -1.83 11.55 4.93
C GLY A 45 -2.63 12.75 5.46
N VAL A 46 -2.09 13.52 6.43
CA VAL A 46 -2.75 14.68 7.03
C VAL A 46 -1.93 15.94 6.77
N ARG A 47 -2.47 16.86 5.96
CA ARG A 47 -1.85 18.17 5.71
C ARG A 47 -1.70 18.94 7.03
N ASN A 48 -0.56 19.60 7.22
CA ASN A 48 -0.19 20.33 8.44
C ASN A 48 -0.11 19.44 9.71
N ALA A 49 0.02 18.13 9.55
CA ALA A 49 0.43 17.28 10.66
C ALA A 49 1.85 17.63 11.12
N ARG A 50 2.13 17.31 12.39
CA ARG A 50 3.47 17.39 12.95
C ARG A 50 4.27 16.17 12.50
N ILE A 51 5.45 16.41 11.98
CA ILE A 51 6.37 15.37 11.52
C ILE A 51 7.62 15.44 12.38
N VAL A 52 7.95 14.35 13.06
CA VAL A 52 9.18 14.21 13.84
C VAL A 52 10.05 13.20 13.13
N LEU A 53 11.22 13.65 12.65
CA LEU A 53 12.20 12.80 11.99
C LEU A 53 13.30 12.42 12.97
N PHE A 54 13.83 11.22 12.84
CA PHE A 54 15.04 10.83 13.56
C PHE A 54 15.90 9.89 12.72
N ASP A 55 17.17 9.85 13.07
CA ASP A 55 18.17 8.92 12.56
C ASP A 55 19.13 8.51 13.70
N SER A 56 20.26 7.92 13.34
CA SER A 56 21.32 7.53 14.27
C SER A 56 22.64 8.28 14.04
N ASP A 57 22.70 9.19 13.05
CA ASP A 57 23.95 9.86 12.64
C ASP A 57 23.87 11.39 12.66
N GLY A 58 22.69 11.96 12.90
CA GLY A 58 22.44 13.41 12.91
C GLY A 58 22.51 14.06 11.53
N ILE A 59 22.55 13.31 10.43
CA ILE A 59 22.71 13.85 9.07
C ILE A 59 21.42 13.66 8.27
N ARG A 60 20.89 12.44 8.21
CA ARG A 60 19.77 12.08 7.34
C ARG A 60 18.48 12.79 7.74
N ALA A 61 18.17 12.85 9.03
CA ALA A 61 17.00 13.51 9.58
C ALA A 61 17.08 15.03 9.38
N ASN A 62 18.24 15.64 9.61
CA ASN A 62 18.45 17.07 9.36
C ASN A 62 18.31 17.44 7.87
N THR A 63 18.92 16.64 6.98
CA THR A 63 18.81 16.85 5.53
C THR A 63 17.36 16.73 5.07
N THR A 64 16.65 15.69 5.54
CA THR A 64 15.25 15.45 5.20
C THR A 64 14.33 16.54 5.75
N ALA A 65 14.54 16.95 7.00
CA ALA A 65 13.77 18.02 7.64
C ALA A 65 13.92 19.35 6.91
N SER A 66 15.14 19.67 6.43
CA SER A 66 15.38 20.89 5.64
C SER A 66 14.51 20.94 4.38
N TRP A 67 14.44 19.84 3.61
CA TRP A 67 13.58 19.77 2.43
C TRP A 67 12.09 19.85 2.77
N LEU A 68 11.63 19.08 3.76
CA LEU A 68 10.23 19.12 4.20
C LEU A 68 9.82 20.51 4.72
N LYS A 69 10.73 21.23 5.39
CA LYS A 69 10.49 22.60 5.85
C LYS A 69 10.32 23.56 4.67
N GLN A 70 11.15 23.42 3.64
CA GLN A 70 11.04 24.21 2.40
C GLN A 70 9.76 23.87 1.62
N MET A 71 9.22 22.67 1.77
CA MET A 71 7.90 22.25 1.23
C MET A 71 6.72 22.66 2.13
N GLY A 72 6.97 23.45 3.18
CA GLY A 72 5.93 24.01 4.06
C GLY A 72 5.41 23.06 5.14
N HIS A 73 6.10 21.96 5.43
CA HIS A 73 5.67 21.03 6.49
C HIS A 73 6.08 21.50 7.90
N ASP A 74 5.24 21.15 8.89
CA ASP A 74 5.51 21.32 10.32
C ASP A 74 6.40 20.18 10.82
N VAL A 75 7.71 20.29 10.53
CA VAL A 75 8.71 19.25 10.76
C VAL A 75 9.75 19.66 11.81
N CYS A 76 10.15 18.71 12.65
CA CYS A 76 11.27 18.80 13.59
C CYS A 76 12.14 17.54 13.55
N VAL A 77 13.39 17.67 14.00
CA VAL A 77 14.29 16.54 14.23
C VAL A 77 14.28 16.21 15.72
N LEU A 78 14.15 14.93 16.05
CA LEU A 78 14.16 14.45 17.43
C LEU A 78 15.58 14.54 18.00
N GLU A 79 15.72 15.23 19.13
CA GLU A 79 16.96 15.22 19.91
C GLU A 79 17.28 13.79 20.37
N ASP A 80 18.57 13.46 20.44
CA ASP A 80 19.12 12.12 20.74
C ASP A 80 18.76 11.02 19.72
N GLY A 81 17.98 11.32 18.68
CA GLY A 81 17.69 10.41 17.58
C GLY A 81 17.20 9.04 18.05
N LEU A 82 17.84 7.97 17.57
CA LEU A 82 17.55 6.57 17.95
C LEU A 82 17.76 6.27 19.46
N GLU A 83 18.54 7.08 20.16
CA GLU A 83 18.81 6.92 21.60
C GLU A 83 17.79 7.67 22.47
N SER A 84 16.79 8.32 21.85
CA SER A 84 15.67 8.92 22.54
C SER A 84 14.84 7.88 23.30
N SER A 85 14.23 8.32 24.41
CA SER A 85 13.29 7.52 25.21
C SER A 85 11.83 7.65 24.78
N LEU A 86 11.57 8.30 23.64
CA LEU A 86 10.23 8.51 23.11
C LEU A 86 9.55 7.17 22.77
N ASP A 87 8.36 6.97 23.31
CA ASP A 87 7.49 5.83 23.04
C ASP A 87 6.12 6.34 22.58
N LEU A 88 5.78 6.09 21.32
CA LEU A 88 4.47 6.37 20.73
C LEU A 88 3.76 5.09 20.30
N SER A 89 4.07 3.96 20.96
CA SER A 89 3.41 2.70 20.68
C SER A 89 1.89 2.84 20.79
N SER A 90 1.19 2.29 19.81
CA SER A 90 -0.26 2.17 19.82
C SER A 90 -0.64 0.72 20.01
N ASN A 91 -1.86 0.48 20.50
CA ASN A 91 -2.36 -0.87 20.68
C ASN A 91 -2.37 -1.60 19.32
N PRO A 92 -1.73 -2.78 19.21
CA PRO A 92 -1.74 -3.52 17.97
C PRO A 92 -3.18 -3.89 17.61
N ILE A 93 -3.54 -3.66 16.35
CA ILE A 93 -4.82 -4.13 15.82
C ILE A 93 -4.75 -5.65 15.74
N THR A 94 -5.66 -6.35 16.42
CA THR A 94 -5.76 -7.81 16.31
C THR A 94 -6.44 -8.17 14.99
N PRO A 95 -5.76 -8.85 14.05
CA PRO A 95 -6.35 -9.15 12.76
C PRO A 95 -7.48 -10.18 12.91
N ILE A 96 -8.60 -9.96 12.21
CA ILE A 96 -9.64 -10.97 12.03
C ILE A 96 -9.04 -12.13 11.24
N GLN A 97 -9.08 -13.32 11.82
CA GLN A 97 -8.62 -14.55 11.18
C GLN A 97 -9.80 -15.23 10.49
N LEU A 98 -9.62 -15.59 9.22
CA LEU A 98 -10.53 -16.48 8.52
C LEU A 98 -9.90 -17.87 8.38
N PRO A 99 -10.70 -18.94 8.24
CA PRO A 99 -10.16 -20.27 8.00
C PRO A 99 -9.29 -20.31 6.74
N LEU A 100 -8.28 -21.16 6.75
CA LEU A 100 -7.43 -21.41 5.58
C LEU A 100 -7.98 -22.59 4.75
N ILE A 101 -7.66 -22.59 3.46
CA ILE A 101 -7.81 -23.74 2.56
C ILE A 101 -6.46 -24.04 1.90
N GLU A 102 -6.08 -25.32 1.88
CA GLU A 102 -4.84 -25.76 1.26
C GLU A 102 -4.97 -25.81 -0.27
N CYS A 103 -3.84 -25.71 -0.97
CA CYS A 103 -3.80 -25.62 -2.44
C CYS A 103 -4.51 -26.81 -3.12
N ASP A 104 -4.25 -28.04 -2.67
CA ASP A 104 -4.85 -29.23 -3.26
C ASP A 104 -6.36 -29.35 -2.95
N GLU A 105 -6.79 -28.90 -1.78
CA GLU A 105 -8.21 -28.84 -1.41
C GLU A 105 -8.95 -27.82 -2.30
N LEU A 106 -8.35 -26.66 -2.53
CA LEU A 106 -8.88 -25.66 -3.45
C LEU A 106 -8.95 -26.20 -4.87
N MET A 107 -7.88 -26.83 -5.38
CA MET A 107 -7.87 -27.40 -6.74
C MET A 107 -8.98 -28.45 -6.93
N ASN A 108 -9.20 -29.31 -5.94
CA ASN A 108 -10.31 -30.26 -5.95
C ASN A 108 -11.69 -29.58 -5.91
N SER A 109 -11.82 -28.46 -5.21
CA SER A 109 -13.07 -27.70 -5.15
C SER A 109 -13.37 -26.98 -6.46
N ILE A 110 -12.33 -26.45 -7.13
CA ILE A 110 -12.42 -25.85 -8.47
C ILE A 110 -12.86 -26.90 -9.50
N SER A 111 -12.24 -28.08 -9.52
CA SER A 111 -12.56 -29.14 -10.50
C SER A 111 -13.98 -29.68 -10.38
N ARG A 112 -14.59 -29.58 -9.18
CA ARG A 112 -15.99 -29.94 -8.92
C ARG A 112 -16.98 -28.80 -9.17
N GLY A 113 -16.50 -27.60 -9.47
CA GLY A 113 -17.34 -26.40 -9.61
C GLY A 113 -17.90 -25.85 -8.29
N CYS A 114 -17.36 -26.30 -7.16
CA CYS A 114 -17.81 -25.94 -5.80
C CYS A 114 -17.07 -24.73 -5.20
N ALA A 115 -16.16 -24.10 -5.94
CA ALA A 115 -15.42 -22.92 -5.47
C ALA A 115 -15.76 -21.66 -6.28
N PHE A 116 -15.76 -20.52 -5.60
CA PHE A 116 -15.64 -19.20 -6.19
C PHE A 116 -14.31 -18.61 -5.71
N VAL A 117 -13.35 -18.44 -6.61
CA VAL A 117 -12.02 -17.90 -6.28
C VAL A 117 -12.03 -16.41 -6.55
N LEU A 118 -11.79 -15.62 -5.52
CA LEU A 118 -11.71 -14.18 -5.57
C LEU A 118 -10.24 -13.75 -5.40
N ASP A 119 -9.67 -13.12 -6.41
CA ASP A 119 -8.31 -12.59 -6.35
C ASP A 119 -8.35 -11.10 -6.01
N LEU A 120 -7.72 -10.74 -4.89
CA LEU A 120 -7.65 -9.37 -4.36
C LEU A 120 -6.25 -8.75 -4.52
N ARG A 121 -5.35 -9.41 -5.25
CA ARG A 121 -4.03 -8.86 -5.57
C ARG A 121 -4.17 -7.71 -6.59
N PRO A 122 -3.15 -6.84 -6.72
CA PRO A 122 -3.16 -5.77 -7.71
C PRO A 122 -3.45 -6.28 -9.12
N SER A 123 -4.24 -5.53 -9.89
CA SER A 123 -4.71 -5.93 -11.23
C SER A 123 -3.59 -6.38 -12.16
N MET A 124 -2.44 -5.70 -12.13
CA MET A 124 -1.31 -6.07 -12.98
C MET A 124 -0.70 -7.42 -12.58
N GLN A 125 -0.69 -7.76 -11.28
CA GLN A 125 -0.26 -9.09 -10.83
C GLN A 125 -1.28 -10.16 -11.24
N PHE A 126 -2.58 -9.88 -11.12
CA PHE A 126 -3.63 -10.77 -11.61
C PHE A 126 -3.48 -11.07 -13.10
N ARG A 127 -3.31 -10.02 -13.94
CA ARG A 127 -3.10 -10.15 -15.39
C ARG A 127 -1.88 -11.00 -15.75
N GLN A 128 -0.80 -10.88 -14.97
CA GLN A 128 0.45 -11.63 -15.18
C GLN A 128 0.32 -13.12 -14.86
N GLY A 129 -0.58 -13.47 -13.94
CA GLY A 129 -0.83 -14.85 -13.54
C GLY A 129 -1.81 -14.94 -12.36
N SER A 130 -2.90 -15.66 -12.56
CA SER A 130 -3.92 -15.91 -11.54
C SER A 130 -4.36 -17.38 -11.54
N ILE A 131 -5.10 -17.79 -10.51
CA ILE A 131 -5.67 -19.15 -10.47
C ILE A 131 -6.70 -19.27 -11.61
N PRO A 132 -6.68 -20.34 -12.43
CA PRO A 132 -7.61 -20.48 -13.54
C PRO A 132 -9.08 -20.32 -13.12
N GLY A 133 -9.82 -19.48 -13.84
CA GLY A 133 -11.22 -19.16 -13.54
C GLY A 133 -11.46 -18.31 -12.28
N SER A 134 -10.41 -17.70 -11.71
CA SER A 134 -10.57 -16.74 -10.61
C SER A 134 -11.17 -15.41 -11.08
N HIS A 135 -11.90 -14.76 -10.17
CA HIS A 135 -12.52 -13.46 -10.38
C HIS A 135 -11.69 -12.39 -9.67
N TRP A 136 -11.17 -11.43 -10.42
CA TRP A 136 -10.47 -10.28 -9.84
C TRP A 136 -11.45 -9.26 -9.28
N SER A 137 -11.18 -8.72 -8.09
CA SER A 137 -11.98 -7.65 -7.50
C SER A 137 -11.14 -6.72 -6.62
N ILE A 138 -11.75 -5.60 -6.26
CA ILE A 138 -11.22 -4.57 -5.37
C ILE A 138 -12.31 -4.12 -4.42
N ARG A 139 -11.92 -3.51 -3.30
CA ARG A 139 -12.87 -3.11 -2.24
C ARG A 139 -14.11 -2.34 -2.74
N PRO A 140 -14.01 -1.33 -3.64
CA PRO A 140 -15.20 -0.62 -4.15
C PRO A 140 -16.19 -1.50 -4.93
N ASN A 141 -15.70 -2.58 -5.54
CA ASN A 141 -16.50 -3.49 -6.37
C ASN A 141 -16.96 -4.73 -5.59
N LEU A 142 -16.40 -4.98 -4.42
CA LEU A 142 -16.55 -6.26 -3.72
C LEU A 142 -18.01 -6.61 -3.44
N SER A 143 -18.79 -5.67 -2.91
CA SER A 143 -20.23 -5.88 -2.68
C SER A 143 -21.00 -6.24 -3.95
N ARG A 144 -20.65 -5.65 -5.09
CA ARG A 144 -21.27 -5.94 -6.40
C ARG A 144 -20.87 -7.33 -6.89
N ASP A 145 -19.59 -7.65 -6.82
CA ASP A 145 -19.01 -8.88 -7.37
C ASP A 145 -19.44 -10.12 -6.57
N LEU A 146 -19.67 -9.96 -5.27
CA LEU A 146 -20.12 -11.06 -4.40
C LEU A 146 -21.65 -11.27 -4.38
N LYS A 147 -22.43 -10.34 -4.96
CA LYS A 147 -23.90 -10.31 -4.80
C LYS A 147 -24.63 -11.58 -5.26
N ASN A 148 -24.09 -12.25 -6.29
CA ASN A 148 -24.75 -13.39 -6.95
C ASN A 148 -23.93 -14.68 -6.86
N ILE A 149 -23.06 -14.80 -5.86
CA ILE A 149 -22.34 -16.07 -5.63
C ILE A 149 -23.36 -17.14 -5.22
N SER A 150 -23.30 -18.28 -5.91
CA SER A 150 -24.13 -19.43 -5.55
C SER A 150 -23.85 -19.85 -4.10
N PRO A 151 -24.87 -20.06 -3.26
CA PRO A 151 -24.68 -20.49 -1.87
C PRO A 151 -24.00 -21.86 -1.74
N GLU A 152 -23.95 -22.64 -2.82
CA GLU A 152 -23.27 -23.94 -2.87
C GLU A 152 -21.75 -23.81 -3.06
N LYS A 153 -21.26 -22.62 -3.44
CA LYS A 153 -19.84 -22.37 -3.66
C LYS A 153 -19.17 -21.88 -2.39
N ILE A 154 -18.01 -22.45 -2.06
CA ILE A 154 -17.11 -21.87 -1.07
C ILE A 154 -16.41 -20.64 -1.68
N LEU A 155 -16.44 -19.51 -0.98
CA LEU A 155 -15.64 -18.33 -1.35
C LEU A 155 -14.21 -18.51 -0.85
N VAL A 156 -13.25 -18.46 -1.76
CA VAL A 156 -11.83 -18.57 -1.46
C VAL A 156 -11.11 -17.33 -1.96
N VAL A 157 -10.35 -16.68 -1.08
CA VAL A 157 -9.71 -15.40 -1.34
C VAL A 157 -8.21 -15.60 -1.52
N VAL A 158 -7.67 -15.00 -2.58
CA VAL A 158 -6.25 -14.99 -2.92
C VAL A 158 -5.72 -13.58 -2.70
N SER A 159 -4.78 -13.44 -1.77
CA SER A 159 -4.03 -12.22 -1.51
C SER A 159 -2.78 -12.57 -0.71
N ASP A 160 -1.66 -11.92 -1.06
CA ASP A 160 -0.37 -12.11 -0.40
C ASP A 160 -0.10 -11.02 0.66
N ASP A 161 -1.02 -10.05 0.80
CA ASP A 161 -0.90 -8.90 1.71
C ASP A 161 -1.78 -9.08 2.97
N PRO A 162 -1.18 -9.15 4.18
CA PRO A 162 -1.92 -9.25 5.44
C PRO A 162 -2.88 -8.10 5.71
N ALA A 163 -2.58 -6.87 5.29
CA ALA A 163 -3.45 -5.71 5.47
C ALA A 163 -4.68 -5.81 4.55
N ILE A 164 -4.51 -6.28 3.31
CA ILE A 164 -5.63 -6.59 2.42
C ILE A 164 -6.48 -7.71 3.02
N ASN A 165 -5.86 -8.78 3.54
CA ASN A 165 -6.59 -9.88 4.19
C ASN A 165 -7.42 -9.39 5.38
N TYR A 166 -6.83 -8.55 6.23
CA TYR A 166 -7.53 -7.95 7.36
C TYR A 166 -8.74 -7.10 6.90
N CYS A 167 -8.54 -6.23 5.91
CA CYS A 167 -9.61 -5.37 5.39
C CYS A 167 -10.72 -6.17 4.70
N ALA A 168 -10.36 -7.20 3.94
CA ALA A 168 -11.30 -8.09 3.27
C ALA A 168 -12.15 -8.87 4.30
N ALA A 169 -11.53 -9.36 5.37
CA ALA A 169 -12.23 -10.06 6.45
C ALA A 169 -13.28 -9.18 7.14
N ILE A 170 -12.97 -7.89 7.38
CA ILE A 170 -13.96 -6.92 7.89
C ILE A 170 -15.15 -6.82 6.94
N GLU A 171 -14.89 -6.72 5.64
CA GLU A 171 -15.95 -6.56 4.63
C GLU A 171 -16.82 -7.81 4.53
N PHE A 172 -16.23 -9.01 4.54
CA PHE A 172 -17.00 -10.26 4.53
C PHE A 172 -17.87 -10.42 5.77
N LEU A 173 -17.36 -10.08 6.96
CA LEU A 173 -18.16 -10.08 8.18
C LEU A 173 -19.33 -9.10 8.09
N ARG A 174 -19.12 -7.89 7.56
CA ARG A 174 -20.19 -6.90 7.35
C ARG A 174 -21.25 -7.37 6.37
N LEU A 175 -20.84 -8.10 5.33
CA LEU A 175 -21.74 -8.65 4.32
C LEU A 175 -22.37 -9.98 4.73
N GLY A 176 -21.98 -10.56 5.88
CA GLY A 176 -22.46 -11.88 6.32
C GLY A 176 -21.98 -13.03 5.44
N ILE A 177 -20.83 -12.88 4.78
CA ILE A 177 -20.25 -13.85 3.86
C ILE A 177 -19.18 -14.68 4.57
N THR A 178 -19.29 -16.00 4.49
CA THR A 178 -18.23 -16.92 4.92
C THR A 178 -17.20 -17.07 3.82
N ALA A 179 -15.94 -16.79 4.12
CA ALA A 179 -14.82 -16.93 3.19
C ALA A 179 -13.66 -17.70 3.85
N LYS A 180 -12.81 -18.29 3.00
CA LYS A 180 -11.52 -18.86 3.40
C LYS A 180 -10.38 -18.11 2.68
N PHE A 181 -9.21 -18.01 3.29
CA PHE A 181 -8.00 -17.58 2.59
C PHE A 181 -7.24 -18.78 2.03
N LEU A 182 -6.64 -18.63 0.85
CA LEU A 182 -5.69 -19.61 0.32
C LEU A 182 -4.43 -19.63 1.20
N SER A 183 -4.14 -20.80 1.78
CA SER A 183 -2.96 -21.03 2.60
C SER A 183 -1.68 -20.76 1.79
N GLY A 184 -0.86 -19.81 2.26
CA GLY A 184 0.39 -19.43 1.60
C GLY A 184 0.25 -18.67 0.26
N GLY A 185 -0.97 -18.25 -0.09
CA GLY A 185 -1.23 -17.37 -1.23
C GLY A 185 -0.86 -17.97 -2.58
N LEU A 186 -0.61 -17.11 -3.59
CA LEU A 186 -0.32 -17.59 -4.94
C LEU A 186 1.06 -18.26 -5.02
N MET A 187 2.01 -17.85 -4.19
CA MET A 187 3.33 -18.46 -4.13
C MET A 187 3.26 -19.95 -3.73
N ALA A 188 2.42 -20.30 -2.74
CA ALA A 188 2.21 -21.70 -2.35
C ALA A 188 1.53 -22.50 -3.47
N TRP A 189 0.54 -21.90 -4.14
CA TRP A 189 -0.14 -22.51 -5.30
C TRP A 189 0.85 -22.92 -6.40
N GLN A 190 1.76 -22.02 -6.77
CA GLN A 190 2.79 -22.31 -7.77
C GLN A 190 3.79 -23.37 -7.29
N LYS A 191 4.21 -23.32 -6.00
CA LYS A 191 5.11 -24.32 -5.42
C LYS A 191 4.50 -25.72 -5.39
N ALA A 192 3.18 -25.81 -5.25
CA ALA A 192 2.43 -27.07 -5.33
C ALA A 192 2.32 -27.61 -6.78
N GLY A 193 2.85 -26.89 -7.78
CA GLY A 193 2.86 -27.31 -9.18
C GLY A 193 1.56 -27.02 -9.94
N HIS A 194 0.63 -26.29 -9.34
CA HIS A 194 -0.62 -25.90 -9.98
C HIS A 194 -0.39 -24.79 -11.00
N SER A 195 -1.12 -24.83 -12.11
CA SER A 195 -0.98 -23.88 -13.21
C SER A 195 -1.59 -22.51 -12.87
N LEU A 196 -1.11 -21.49 -13.57
CA LEU A 196 -1.70 -20.16 -13.59
C LEU A 196 -2.27 -19.85 -14.97
N GLU A 197 -3.33 -19.06 -14.99
CA GLU A 197 -3.89 -18.45 -16.19
C GLU A 197 -3.29 -17.04 -16.36
N LYS A 198 -2.88 -16.70 -17.58
CA LYS A 198 -2.43 -15.35 -17.93
C LYS A 198 -3.53 -14.62 -18.68
N SER A 199 -3.89 -13.44 -18.21
CA SER A 199 -4.99 -12.66 -18.76
C SER A 199 -4.56 -11.20 -19.01
N PRO A 200 -3.64 -10.93 -19.96
CA PRO A 200 -2.99 -9.61 -20.10
C PRO A 200 -3.94 -8.44 -20.37
N LYS A 201 -5.20 -8.70 -20.76
CA LYS A 201 -6.23 -7.70 -21.07
C LYS A 201 -7.50 -7.82 -20.20
N VAL A 202 -7.50 -8.71 -19.22
CA VAL A 202 -8.65 -8.95 -18.34
C VAL A 202 -8.18 -8.97 -16.88
N PRO A 203 -8.71 -8.11 -16.01
CA PRO A 203 -9.68 -7.02 -16.25
C PRO A 203 -9.17 -5.98 -17.28
N SER A 204 -10.05 -5.18 -17.89
CA SER A 204 -9.69 -4.09 -18.83
C SER A 204 -9.02 -2.90 -18.13
N ASP A 205 -8.32 -2.02 -18.87
CA ASP A 205 -7.59 -0.89 -18.25
C ASP A 205 -8.52 0.05 -17.47
N SER A 206 -9.75 0.24 -17.95
CA SER A 206 -10.77 1.04 -17.25
C SER A 206 -11.29 0.40 -15.97
N GLU A 207 -11.16 -0.91 -15.82
CA GLU A 207 -11.55 -1.64 -14.60
C GLU A 207 -10.41 -1.68 -13.57
N CYS A 208 -9.17 -1.61 -14.04
CA CYS A 208 -7.94 -1.54 -13.23
C CYS A 208 -7.72 -0.15 -12.60
N ILE A 209 -8.72 0.35 -11.86
CA ILE A 209 -8.64 1.66 -11.19
C ILE A 209 -7.65 1.68 -10.01
N ASP A 210 -7.07 0.53 -9.68
CA ASP A 210 -5.97 0.38 -8.73
C ASP A 210 -4.59 0.65 -9.34
N PHE A 211 -4.51 0.88 -10.67
CA PHE A 211 -3.26 1.09 -11.39
C PHE A 211 -3.27 2.43 -12.16
N LEU A 212 -2.21 3.23 -11.99
CA LEU A 212 -2.04 4.49 -12.72
C LEU A 212 -1.42 4.23 -14.10
N PHE A 213 -2.24 4.16 -15.15
CA PHE A 213 -1.76 3.99 -16.52
C PHE A 213 -1.09 5.24 -17.12
N PHE A 214 -1.24 6.40 -16.48
CA PHE A 214 -0.59 7.63 -16.95
C PHE A 214 0.93 7.42 -16.95
N VAL A 215 1.52 7.42 -18.17
CA VAL A 215 2.96 7.29 -18.43
C VAL A 215 3.65 6.21 -17.60
N HIS A 216 2.95 5.09 -17.38
CA HIS A 216 3.40 3.98 -16.55
C HIS A 216 4.64 3.27 -17.12
N ASP A 217 4.78 3.24 -18.44
CA ASP A 217 5.86 2.62 -19.20
C ASP A 217 7.00 3.60 -19.55
N ARG A 218 7.05 4.79 -18.91
CA ARG A 218 8.07 5.82 -19.15
C ARG A 218 9.51 5.35 -18.85
N HIS A 219 9.66 4.33 -18.01
CA HIS A 219 10.96 3.72 -17.69
C HIS A 219 11.23 2.42 -18.49
N ASP A 220 10.28 1.99 -19.33
CA ASP A 220 10.34 0.74 -20.10
C ASP A 220 10.70 0.99 -21.58
N GLY A 221 11.43 2.08 -21.86
CA GLY A 221 11.88 2.44 -23.21
C GLY A 221 10.83 3.15 -24.07
N ASN A 222 9.64 3.46 -23.54
CA ASN A 222 8.65 4.25 -24.26
C ASN A 222 9.01 5.75 -24.23
N LYS A 223 9.59 6.24 -25.33
CA LYS A 223 9.99 7.65 -25.50
C LYS A 223 8.82 8.63 -25.45
N GLU A 224 7.65 8.24 -25.94
CA GLU A 224 6.48 9.12 -25.94
C GLU A 224 5.98 9.33 -24.51
N SER A 225 5.87 8.25 -23.72
CA SER A 225 5.51 8.34 -22.31
C SER A 225 6.53 9.13 -21.49
N ALA A 226 7.82 8.95 -21.76
CA ALA A 226 8.87 9.74 -21.11
C ALA A 226 8.75 11.24 -21.44
N ALA A 227 8.51 11.60 -22.71
CA ALA A 227 8.32 12.98 -23.14
C ALA A 227 7.07 13.61 -22.51
N ARG A 228 5.94 12.88 -22.47
CA ARG A 228 4.69 13.33 -21.84
C ARG A 228 4.83 13.53 -20.33
N TYR A 229 5.59 12.68 -19.65
CA TYR A 229 5.87 12.86 -18.22
C TYR A 229 6.67 14.14 -17.98
N LEU A 230 7.70 14.41 -18.79
CA LEU A 230 8.52 15.62 -18.67
C LEU A 230 7.71 16.90 -18.95
N GLU A 231 6.86 16.88 -19.97
CA GLU A 231 5.95 18.00 -20.27
C GLU A 231 5.02 18.28 -19.09
N TRP A 232 4.45 17.23 -18.49
CA TRP A 232 3.62 17.36 -17.30
C TRP A 232 4.40 17.95 -16.11
N GLU A 233 5.58 17.39 -15.81
CA GLU A 233 6.42 17.78 -14.66
C GLU A 233 6.90 19.24 -14.76
N THR A 234 7.37 19.66 -15.94
CA THR A 234 7.81 21.05 -16.18
C THR A 234 6.66 22.06 -16.15
N GLY A 235 5.44 21.59 -16.41
CA GLY A 235 4.21 22.41 -16.33
C GLY A 235 3.61 22.54 -14.93
N LEU A 236 4.12 21.84 -13.91
CA LEU A 236 3.51 21.81 -12.57
C LEU A 236 3.48 23.18 -11.89
N ILE A 237 4.58 23.94 -11.98
CA ILE A 237 4.68 25.24 -11.30
C ILE A 237 3.61 26.22 -11.80
N ALA A 238 3.28 26.17 -13.09
CA ALA A 238 2.26 27.03 -13.68
C ALA A 238 0.83 26.64 -13.27
N GLN A 239 0.63 25.45 -12.69
CA GLN A 239 -0.67 24.99 -12.19
C GLN A 239 -0.91 25.41 -10.74
N LEU A 240 0.15 25.79 -10.00
CA LEU A 240 0.02 26.17 -8.60
C LEU A 240 -0.65 27.54 -8.44
N ASP A 241 -1.58 27.63 -7.50
CA ASP A 241 -2.18 28.91 -7.13
C ASP A 241 -1.29 29.72 -6.16
N GLN A 242 -1.71 30.95 -5.85
CA GLN A 242 -0.94 31.82 -4.94
C GLN A 242 -0.82 31.26 -3.52
N GLN A 243 -1.83 30.53 -3.04
CA GLN A 243 -1.81 29.94 -1.72
C GLN A 243 -0.83 28.77 -1.66
N GLU A 244 -0.82 27.90 -2.67
CA GLU A 244 0.10 26.78 -2.80
C GLU A 244 1.56 27.26 -2.93
N LEU A 245 1.81 28.24 -3.79
CA LEU A 245 3.13 28.86 -3.94
C LEU A 245 3.63 29.46 -2.62
N ALA A 246 2.74 30.09 -1.85
CA ALA A 246 3.09 30.68 -0.55
C ALA A 246 3.45 29.63 0.52
N THR A 247 3.18 28.34 0.30
CA THR A 247 3.59 27.28 1.23
C THR A 247 5.07 26.93 1.11
N PHE A 248 5.71 27.21 -0.02
CA PHE A 248 7.11 26.90 -0.24
C PHE A 248 8.02 28.00 0.32
N CYS A 249 8.99 27.60 1.14
CA CYS A 249 9.95 28.47 1.80
C CYS A 249 11.37 28.07 1.39
N ILE A 250 11.73 28.33 0.13
CA ILE A 250 13.05 27.96 -0.42
C ILE A 250 14.15 28.74 0.32
N LEU A 251 15.09 28.02 0.93
CA LEU A 251 16.22 28.63 1.61
C LEU A 251 17.16 29.27 0.57
N GLN A 252 17.55 30.52 0.80
CA GLN A 252 18.54 31.25 0.00
C GLN A 252 19.95 30.98 0.51
#